data_AF-A0A495V5H9-F1
#
_entry.id   AF-A0A495V5H9-F1
#
_cell.length_a   1.000
_cell.length_b   1.000
_cell.length_c   1.000
_cell.angle_alpha   90.00
_cell.angle_beta   90.00
_cell.angle_gamma   90.00
#
_symmetry.space_group_name_H-M   'P 1'
#
loop_
_entity.id
_entity.type
_entity.pdbx_description
1 polymer ?
#
loop_
_entity_poly.entity_id
_entity_poly.type
_entity_poly.pdbx_seq_one_letter_code
_entity_poly.pdbx_strand_id
1 'polypeptide(L)'
;MTDYLKVSVAYVGADDQMLRPLEVRMGATVREAIEQSAVLSRCPEIDLAVNQVGIFGKLAKLDQILEDGDRVEIYRPLIADPREARKRRAAEGKVMRKGSADADTSSGT
;
A
#
# COMPACT_ATOMS: atom_id res chain seq x y z
N MET A 1 -26.80 3.91 20.11
CA MET A 1 -25.63 4.77 20.35
C MET A 1 -24.50 4.17 19.55
N THR A 2 -24.00 4.85 18.52
CA THR A 2 -22.84 4.35 17.77
C THR A 2 -21.62 4.82 18.53
N ASP A 3 -20.93 3.89 19.16
CA ASP A 3 -19.71 4.20 19.91
C ASP A 3 -18.52 4.26 18.94
N TYR A 4 -17.66 5.25 19.12
CA TYR A 4 -16.51 5.51 18.25
C TYR A 4 -15.23 5.53 19.09
N LEU A 5 -14.17 4.97 18.52
CA LEU A 5 -12.84 4.87 19.12
C LEU A 5 -11.91 5.84 18.40
N LYS A 6 -11.03 6.49 19.16
CA LYS A 6 -9.99 7.37 18.60
C LYS A 6 -8.74 6.55 18.36
N VAL A 7 -8.38 6.37 17.10
CA VAL A 7 -7.19 5.64 16.70
C VAL A 7 -6.31 6.52 15.83
N SER A 8 -5.07 6.10 15.59
CA SER A 8 -4.16 6.79 14.68
C SER A 8 -3.51 5.81 13.72
N VAL A 9 -3.43 6.15 12.44
CA VAL A 9 -2.72 5.36 11.43
C VAL A 9 -1.41 6.08 11.10
N ALA A 10 -0.32 5.35 11.24
CA ALA A 10 1.04 5.77 10.96
C ALA A 10 1.63 4.93 9.82
N TYR A 11 2.27 5.61 8.87
CA TYR A 11 3.01 5.00 7.78
C TYR A 11 4.30 5.78 7.55
N VAL A 12 5.40 5.06 7.29
CA VAL A 12 6.68 5.63 6.93
C VAL A 12 7.18 4.94 5.67
N GLY A 13 6.99 5.61 4.53
CA GLY A 13 7.54 5.24 3.23
C GLY A 13 8.98 5.73 3.07
N ALA A 14 9.53 5.56 1.86
CA ALA A 14 10.87 6.04 1.56
C ALA A 14 10.94 7.57 1.39
N ASP A 15 9.88 8.17 0.84
CA ASP A 15 9.80 9.60 0.52
C ASP A 15 8.74 10.33 1.37
N ASP A 16 7.73 9.60 1.87
CA ASP A 16 6.60 10.18 2.59
C ASP A 16 6.40 9.51 3.96
N GLN A 17 6.00 10.31 4.94
CA GLN A 17 5.55 9.83 6.24
C GLN A 17 4.19 10.43 6.56
N MET A 18 3.32 9.60 7.12
CA MET A 18 1.96 9.97 7.47
C MET A 18 1.64 9.51 8.88
N LEU A 19 1.13 10.41 9.71
CA LEU A 19 0.50 10.10 10.99
C LEU A 19 -0.84 10.80 11.03
N ARG A 20 -1.93 10.03 10.96
CA ARG A 20 -3.27 10.58 10.89
C ARG A 20 -4.16 10.02 12.01
N PRO A 21 -4.66 10.88 12.92
CA PRO A 21 -5.72 10.49 13.83
C PRO A 21 -7.04 10.32 13.06
N LEU A 22 -7.83 9.31 13.42
CA LEU A 22 -9.14 9.05 12.87
C LEU A 22 -10.08 8.46 13.94
N GLU A 23 -11.38 8.67 13.75
CA GLU A 23 -12.41 8.09 14.59
C GLU A 23 -13.06 6.92 13.84
N VAL A 24 -12.94 5.72 14.40
CA VAL A 24 -13.51 4.51 13.81
C VAL A 24 -14.62 3.98 14.69
N ARG A 25 -15.56 3.23 14.11
CA ARG A 25 -16.63 2.61 14.90
C ARG A 25 -16.03 1.60 15.89
N MET A 26 -16.60 1.49 17.08
CA MET A 26 -16.25 0.44 18.02
C MET A 26 -16.43 -0.94 17.38
N GLY A 27 -15.42 -1.79 17.49
CA GLY A 27 -15.35 -3.07 16.78
C GLY A 27 -14.75 -2.98 15.38
N ALA A 28 -14.28 -1.81 14.93
CA ALA A 28 -13.56 -1.69 13.68
C ALA A 28 -12.24 -2.47 13.72
N THR A 29 -11.88 -3.02 12.58
CA THR A 29 -10.62 -3.75 12.42
C THR A 29 -9.46 -2.83 12.02
N VAL A 30 -8.23 -3.30 12.20
CA VAL A 30 -7.02 -2.65 11.67
C VAL A 30 -7.17 -2.31 10.18
N ARG A 31 -7.70 -3.25 9.39
CA ARG A 31 -7.97 -3.05 7.96
C ARG A 31 -8.89 -1.86 7.72
N GLU A 32 -10.03 -1.81 8.41
CA GLU A 32 -11.01 -0.74 8.22
C GLU A 32 -10.45 0.62 8.60
N ALA A 33 -9.63 0.71 9.65
CA ALA A 33 -8.97 1.95 10.02
C ALA A 33 -7.97 2.42 8.94
N ILE A 34 -7.21 1.49 8.35
CA ILE A 34 -6.29 1.80 7.24
C ILE A 34 -7.06 2.29 6.01
N GLU A 35 -8.15 1.62 5.65
CA GLU A 35 -8.99 2.01 4.51
C GLU A 35 -9.61 3.40 4.74
N GLN A 36 -10.11 3.68 5.94
CA GLN A 36 -10.67 4.99 6.32
C GLN A 36 -9.61 6.10 6.38
N SER A 37 -8.36 5.78 6.72
CA SER A 37 -7.28 6.77 6.78
C SER A 37 -6.92 7.37 5.41
N ALA A 38 -7.37 6.73 4.32
CA ALA A 38 -7.03 7.02 2.93
C ALA A 38 -5.53 6.93 2.62
N VAL A 39 -4.73 6.27 3.48
CA VAL A 39 -3.30 6.08 3.26
C VAL A 39 -3.01 5.27 2.00
N LEU A 40 -3.86 4.28 1.69
CA LEU A 40 -3.73 3.45 0.47
C LEU A 40 -3.89 4.28 -0.82
N SER A 41 -4.70 5.34 -0.78
CA SER A 41 -4.89 6.24 -1.92
C SER A 41 -3.75 7.24 -2.07
N ARG A 42 -3.11 7.64 -0.96
CA ARG A 42 -1.95 8.54 -0.97
C ARG A 42 -0.65 7.82 -1.33
N CYS A 43 -0.49 6.61 -0.83
CA CYS A 43 0.70 5.79 -0.96
C CYS A 43 0.34 4.49 -1.71
N PRO A 44 0.26 4.52 -3.06
CA PRO A 44 -0.09 3.34 -3.86
C PRO A 44 0.98 2.24 -3.84
N GLU A 45 2.12 2.47 -3.18
CA GLU A 45 3.16 1.48 -2.90
C GLU A 45 2.81 0.54 -1.74
N ILE A 46 1.81 0.89 -0.91
CA ILE A 46 1.37 0.06 0.20
C ILE A 46 0.55 -1.10 -0.34
N ASP A 47 0.98 -2.33 -0.04
CA ASP A 47 0.23 -3.54 -0.30
C ASP A 47 -0.02 -4.28 1.02
N LEU A 48 -1.25 -4.21 1.54
CA LEU A 48 -1.61 -4.87 2.80
C LEU A 48 -1.49 -6.40 2.76
N ALA A 49 -1.31 -7.03 1.59
CA ALA A 49 -1.00 -8.45 1.51
C ALA A 49 0.47 -8.76 1.85
N VAL A 50 1.37 -7.79 1.68
CA VAL A 50 2.82 -7.98 1.84
C VAL A 50 3.36 -7.15 3.02
N ASN A 51 2.81 -5.96 3.24
CA ASN A 51 3.15 -5.09 4.36
C ASN A 51 2.69 -5.71 5.68
N GLN A 52 3.60 -5.75 6.64
CA GLN A 52 3.26 -6.08 8.01
C GLN A 52 2.62 -4.87 8.68
N VAL A 53 1.63 -5.11 9.53
CA VAL A 53 0.99 -4.08 10.34
C VAL A 53 1.24 -4.36 11.82
N GLY A 54 1.29 -3.30 12.61
CA GLY A 54 1.42 -3.38 14.05
C GLY A 54 0.54 -2.39 14.78
N ILE A 55 0.33 -2.62 16.07
CA ILE A 55 -0.30 -1.70 16.99
C ILE A 55 0.74 -1.37 18.08
N PHE A 56 1.15 -0.10 18.20
CA PHE A 56 2.18 0.35 19.15
C PHE A 56 3.44 -0.53 19.18
N GLY A 57 4.07 -0.78 18.04
CA GLY A 57 5.30 -1.60 17.96
C GLY A 57 5.11 -3.10 18.10
N LYS A 58 3.86 -3.60 18.23
CA LYS A 58 3.54 -5.03 18.27
C LYS A 58 2.90 -5.47 16.96
N LEU A 59 3.40 -6.55 16.36
CA LEU A 59 2.78 -7.12 15.15
C LEU A 59 1.30 -7.47 15.41
N ALA A 60 0.45 -7.00 14.51
CA ALA A 60 -1.00 -7.16 14.56
C ALA A 60 -1.51 -7.78 13.26
N LYS A 61 -2.73 -8.33 13.29
CA LYS A 61 -3.40 -8.81 12.08
C LYS A 61 -4.33 -7.73 11.53
N LEU A 62 -4.56 -7.73 10.23
CA LEU A 62 -5.53 -6.84 9.58
C LEU A 62 -6.96 -6.99 10.13
N ASP A 63 -7.30 -8.20 10.61
CA ASP A 63 -8.62 -8.54 11.17
C ASP A 63 -8.72 -8.26 12.67
N GLN A 64 -7.63 -7.79 13.30
CA GLN A 64 -7.64 -7.49 14.73
C GLN A 64 -8.53 -6.29 15.02
N ILE A 65 -9.37 -6.40 16.04
CA ILE A 65 -10.22 -5.33 16.53
C ILE A 65 -9.37 -4.28 17.23
N LEU A 66 -9.64 -3.01 16.93
CA LEU A 66 -8.97 -1.87 17.53
C LEU A 66 -9.60 -1.46 18.86
N GLU A 67 -8.77 -0.91 19.73
CA GLU A 67 -9.16 -0.31 21.00
C GLU A 67 -8.95 1.21 20.97
N ASP A 68 -9.54 1.92 21.93
CA ASP A 68 -9.38 3.38 22.02
C ASP A 68 -7.92 3.74 22.32
N GLY A 69 -7.40 4.70 21.57
CA GLY A 69 -6.01 5.14 21.64
C GLY A 69 -5.04 4.33 20.79
N ASP A 70 -5.48 3.27 20.10
CA ASP A 70 -4.58 2.43 19.29
C ASP A 70 -3.89 3.21 18.17
N ARG A 71 -2.59 2.94 18.02
CA ARG A 71 -1.80 3.43 16.89
C ARG A 71 -1.44 2.28 15.96
N VAL A 72 -2.12 2.22 14.82
CA VAL A 72 -1.85 1.30 13.72
C VAL A 72 -0.62 1.79 12.96
N GLU A 73 0.39 0.94 12.81
CA GLU A 73 1.64 1.20 12.15
C GLU A 73 1.78 0.26 10.94
N ILE A 74 2.00 0.80 9.74
CA ILE A 74 2.20 0.01 8.53
C ILE A 74 3.71 -0.04 8.24
N TYR A 75 4.30 -1.22 8.34
CA TYR A 75 5.74 -1.45 8.12
C TYR A 75 6.04 -1.73 6.65
N ARG A 76 7.27 -1.44 6.22
CA ARG A 76 7.77 -1.78 4.89
C ARG A 76 7.87 -3.29 4.72
N PRO A 77 7.57 -3.83 3.52
CA PRO A 77 7.78 -5.24 3.27
C PRO A 77 9.27 -5.55 3.39
N LEU A 78 9.61 -6.60 4.14
CA LEU A 78 10.95 -7.17 4.10
C LEU A 78 11.13 -7.74 2.69
N ILE A 79 12.14 -7.27 1.97
CA ILE A 79 12.44 -7.69 0.60
C ILE A 79 12.86 -9.17 0.66
N ALA A 80 11.87 -10.05 0.61
CA ALA A 80 12.00 -11.50 0.55
C ALA A 80 10.81 -12.06 -0.24
N ASP A 81 10.75 -11.72 -1.53
CA ASP A 81 10.82 -12.66 -2.67
C ASP A 81 9.99 -12.19 -3.89
N PRO A 82 10.59 -12.14 -5.10
CA PRO A 82 10.11 -11.40 -6.27
C PRO A 82 9.06 -12.15 -7.11
N ARG A 83 7.89 -12.48 -6.56
CA ARG A 83 6.85 -13.22 -7.32
C ARG A 83 5.67 -12.42 -7.85
N GLU A 84 5.35 -11.25 -7.29
CA GLU A 84 4.13 -10.50 -7.67
C GLU A 84 4.38 -9.30 -8.60
N ALA A 85 5.63 -9.03 -9.01
CA ALA A 85 5.93 -8.04 -10.07
C ALA A 85 5.40 -8.45 -11.46
N ARG A 86 4.85 -9.68 -11.59
CA ARG A 86 4.41 -10.25 -12.86
C ARG A 86 2.99 -9.85 -13.28
N LYS A 87 2.12 -9.42 -12.35
CA LYS A 87 0.69 -9.20 -12.68
C LYS A 87 0.36 -7.76 -13.10
N ARG A 88 1.11 -6.77 -12.62
CA ARG A 88 0.79 -5.35 -12.84
C ARG A 88 1.25 -4.79 -14.20
N ARG A 89 1.98 -5.56 -15.00
CA ARG A 89 2.41 -5.17 -16.36
C ARG A 89 1.49 -5.66 -17.50
N ALA A 90 0.34 -6.27 -17.18
CA ALA A 90 -0.56 -6.84 -18.18
C ALA A 90 -1.76 -5.95 -18.55
N ALA A 91 -1.99 -4.83 -17.85
CA ALA A 91 -3.21 -4.02 -18.02
C ALA A 91 -3.01 -2.66 -18.71
N GLU A 92 -1.77 -2.19 -18.90
CA GLU A 92 -1.53 -0.90 -19.55
C GLU A 92 -1.10 -1.07 -21.01
N GLY A 93 -2.04 -0.82 -21.91
CA GLY A 93 -1.71 -0.20 -23.19
C GLY A 93 -1.46 -1.13 -24.37
N LYS A 94 -2.46 -1.92 -24.75
CA LYS A 94 -2.72 -2.13 -26.18
C LYS A 94 -2.97 -0.76 -26.83
N VAL A 95 -1.94 -0.12 -27.35
CA VAL A 95 -2.08 1.01 -28.28
C VAL A 95 -1.15 0.74 -29.45
N MET A 96 -1.72 0.10 -30.47
CA MET A 96 -1.19 0.07 -31.81
C MET A 96 -0.87 1.50 -32.26
N ARG A 97 0.37 1.77 -32.64
CA ARG A 97 0.60 2.67 -33.78
C ARG A 97 1.68 2.08 -34.68
N LYS A 98 1.19 1.71 -35.86
CA LYS A 98 1.87 1.18 -37.03
C LYS A 98 2.67 2.30 -37.72
N GLY A 99 3.87 1.97 -38.21
CA GLY A 99 4.72 2.74 -39.14
C GLY A 99 6.19 2.29 -38.98
N SER A 100 6.74 1.46 -39.89
CA SER A 100 7.55 1.85 -41.08
C SER A 100 8.95 2.34 -40.66
N ALA A 101 10.10 1.99 -41.23
CA ALA A 101 10.50 1.19 -42.40
C ALA A 101 12.02 0.91 -42.31
N ASP A 102 12.49 0.04 -43.20
CA ASP A 102 13.77 -0.64 -43.39
C ASP A 102 15.03 0.21 -43.72
N ALA A 103 16.17 -0.51 -43.80
CA ALA A 103 17.50 -0.25 -44.41
C ALA A 103 18.63 -0.06 -43.38
N ASP A 104 19.46 -1.08 -43.10
CA ASP A 104 20.54 -1.64 -43.93
C ASP A 104 21.51 -0.56 -44.46
N THR A 105 22.76 -0.54 -43.95
CA THR A 105 23.99 -0.62 -44.76
C THR A 105 25.21 -0.65 -43.85
N SER A 106 26.06 -1.63 -44.13
CA SER A 106 27.41 -1.88 -43.65
C SER A 106 28.45 -1.00 -44.38
N SER A 107 29.47 -0.52 -43.65
CA SER A 107 30.82 -0.18 -44.16
C SER A 107 31.66 0.30 -42.97
N GLY A 108 32.86 -0.19 -42.66
CA GLY A 108 33.88 -0.70 -43.57
C GLY A 108 34.77 0.45 -44.02
N THR A 109 35.78 0.80 -43.23
CA THR A 109 37.04 1.40 -43.67
C THR A 109 38.11 1.01 -42.68
#